data_AF-A0A3D3WE43-F1
#
_entry.id   AF-A0A3D3WE43-F1
#
_cell.length_a   1.000
_cell.length_b   1.000
_cell.length_c   1.000
_cell.angle_alpha   90.00
_cell.angle_beta   90.00
_cell.angle_gamma   90.00
#
_symmetry.space_group_name_H-M   'P 1'
#
loop_
_entity.id
_entity.type
_entity.pdbx_description
1 polymer ?
#
loop_
_entity_poly.entity_id
_entity_poly.type
_entity_poly.pdbx_seq_one_letter_code
_entity_poly.pdbx_strand_id
1 'polypeptide(L)' 'MIILIDNYDSFTWNLWHFLSDLGAEVKTYRNDE' A
#
# COMPACT_ATOMS: atom_id res chain seq x y z
N MET A 1 7.81 -8.31 4.08
CA MET A 1 6.82 -7.50 4.79
C MET A 1 7.08 -6.01 4.60
N ILE A 2 6.25 -5.35 3.80
CA ILE A 2 6.21 -3.90 3.56
C ILE A 2 5.01 -3.31 4.31
N ILE A 3 5.19 -2.18 4.97
CA ILE A 3 4.08 -1.40 5.52
C ILE A 3 3.77 -0.25 4.58
N LEU A 4 2.53 -0.14 4.13
CA LEU A 4 2.05 0.93 3.28
C LEU A 4 1.06 1.80 4.06
N ILE A 5 1.38 3.08 4.22
CA ILE A 5 0.45 4.06 4.81
C ILE A 5 -0.40 4.63 3.68
N ASP A 6 -1.70 4.35 3.74
CA ASP A 6 -2.67 4.86 2.80
C ASP A 6 -3.24 6.19 3.32
N ASN A 7 -2.88 7.27 2.62
CA ASN A 7 -3.36 8.62 2.87
C ASN A 7 -4.48 9.05 1.92
N TYR A 8 -5.18 8.07 1.30
CA TYR A 8 -6.26 8.27 0.34
C TYR A 8 -5.83 8.90 -1.01
N ASP A 9 -4.54 8.96 -1.29
CA ASP A 9 -4.05 9.42 -2.59
C ASP A 9 -4.02 8.28 -3.62
N SER A 10 -4.29 8.60 -4.89
CA SER A 10 -4.22 7.59 -5.95
C SER A 10 -2.84 6.92 -6.10
N PHE A 11 -1.77 7.59 -5.65
CA PHE A 11 -0.43 7.03 -5.64
C PHE A 11 -0.28 5.83 -4.70
N THR A 12 -0.91 5.84 -3.52
CA THR A 12 -0.82 4.72 -2.56
C THR A 12 -1.47 3.47 -3.15
N TRP A 13 -2.57 3.65 -3.88
CA TRP A 13 -3.23 2.57 -4.62
C TRP A 13 -2.33 1.98 -5.73
N ASN A 14 -1.68 2.84 -6.52
CA ASN A 14 -0.77 2.39 -7.58
C ASN A 14 0.42 1.59 -7.01
N LEU A 15 0.97 2.04 -5.88
CA LEU A 15 2.07 1.34 -5.20
C LEU A 15 1.60 -0.01 -4.64
N TRP A 16 0.42 -0.06 -4.04
CA TRP A 16 -0.17 -1.31 -3.55
C TRP A 16 -0.35 -2.33 -4.68
N HIS A 17 -0.88 -1.90 -5.83
CA HIS A 17 -1.02 -2.76 -7.02
C HIS A 17 0.32 -3.29 -7.50
N PHE A 18 1.29 -2.40 -7.73
CA PHE A 18 2.61 -2.78 -8.22
C PHE A 18 3.30 -3.79 -7.29
N LEU A 19 3.27 -3.56 -5.99
CA LEU A 19 3.88 -4.46 -5.00
C LEU A 19 3.13 -5.80 -4.90
N SER A 20 1.81 -5.78 -5.00
CA SER A 20 0.98 -7.00 -5.00
C SER A 20 1.24 -7.85 -6.25
N ASP A 21 1.37 -7.23 -7.42
CA ASP A 21 1.68 -7.92 -8.68
C ASP A 21 3.06 -8.57 -8.67
N LEU A 22 4.00 -8.01 -7.90
CA LEU A 22 5.33 -8.60 -7.65
C LEU A 22 5.33 -9.71 -6.58
N GLY A 23 4.17 -10.02 -5.97
CA GLY A 23 4.04 -11.01 -4.90
C GLY A 23 4.62 -10.56 -3.56
N ALA A 24 4.82 -9.25 -3.37
CA ALA A 24 5.30 -8.72 -2.10
C ALA A 24 4.21 -8.81 -1.03
N GLU A 25 4.60 -9.20 0.18
CA GLU A 25 3.72 -9.13 1.35
C GLU A 25 3.59 -7.67 1.82
N VAL A 26 2.42 -7.07 1.58
CA VAL A 26 2.10 -5.67 1.92
C VAL A 26 1.02 -5.62 3.00
N LYS A 27 1.26 -4.85 4.05
CA LYS A 27 0.28 -4.53 5.09
C LYS A 27 -0.07 -3.05 5.03
N THR A 28 -1.33 -2.75 4.75
CA THR A 28 -1.82 -1.38 4.60
C THR A 28 -2.43 -0.87 5.90
N TYR A 29 -2.17 0.38 6.25
CA TYR A 29 -2.79 1.11 7.36
C TYR A 29 -3.26 2.48 6.87
N ARG A 30 -4.41 2.96 7.35
CA ARG A 30 -4.81 4.35 7.11
C ARG A 30 -3.98 5.29 7.96
N ASN A 31 -3.75 6.50 7.46
CA ASN A 31 -2.93 7.49 8.16
C ASN A 31 -3.64 8.13 9.37
N ASP A 32 -4.93 7.87 9.53
CA ASP A 32 -5.82 8.40 10.57
C ASP A 32 -6.49 7.31 11.42
N GLU A 33 -6.04 6.06 11.31
CA GLU A 33 -6.44 4.91 12.14
C GLU A 33 -5.43 4.59 13.26
#